data_AF-A0A1C4LTW5-F1
#
_entry.id   AF-A0A1C4LTW5-F1
#
_cell.length_a   1.000
_cell.length_b   1.000
_cell.length_c   1.000
_cell.angle_alpha   90.00
_cell.angle_beta   90.00
_cell.angle_gamma   90.00
#
_symmetry.space_group_name_H-M   'P 1'
#
loop_
_entity.id
_entity.type
_entity.pdbx_description
1 polymer ?
#
loop_
_entity_poly.entity_id
_entity_poly.type
_entity_poly.pdbx_seq_one_letter_code
_entity_poly.pdbx_strand_id
1 'polypeptide(L)'
;MPKLVGLMAVDAREAARAHGLLVRAPDRPDFAVVDYVVRQYPQPGAEVPRASMVYVWFDFGEGDGGGGVREPLVPRGPTGGAQRELAEPGGDPFAVAGSL
;
A
#
# COMPACT_ATOMS: atom_id res chain seq x y z
N MET A 1 -18.20 -0.58 19.39
CA MET A 1 -17.88 0.22 18.18
C MET A 1 -18.22 -0.58 16.92
N PRO A 2 -19.06 -0.08 15.98
CA PRO A 2 -19.35 -0.78 14.73
C PRO A 2 -18.16 -0.76 13.74
N LYS A 3 -18.15 -1.73 12.81
CA LYS A 3 -17.23 -1.74 11.66
C LYS A 3 -17.83 -0.88 10.55
N LEU A 4 -17.22 0.27 10.30
CA LEU A 4 -17.62 1.23 9.26
C LEU A 4 -16.70 1.16 8.03
N VAL A 5 -15.47 0.67 8.19
CA VAL A 5 -14.53 0.48 7.08
C VAL A 5 -15.16 -0.40 5.99
N GLY A 6 -15.09 0.08 4.75
CA GLY A 6 -15.68 -0.53 3.56
C GLY A 6 -17.11 -0.10 3.27
N LEU A 7 -17.78 0.63 4.17
CA LEU A 7 -19.10 1.18 3.91
C LEU A 7 -18.99 2.47 3.10
N MET A 8 -20.01 2.70 2.27
CA MET A 8 -20.28 4.03 1.71
C MET A 8 -20.47 5.04 2.84
N ALA A 9 -20.14 6.30 2.57
CA ALA A 9 -20.19 7.33 3.58
C ALA A 9 -21.58 7.52 4.18
N VAL A 10 -22.64 7.35 3.38
CA VAL A 10 -24.03 7.38 3.84
C VAL A 10 -24.31 6.22 4.79
N ASP A 11 -23.98 5.00 4.39
CA ASP A 11 -24.21 3.80 5.22
C ASP A 11 -23.41 3.84 6.52
N ALA A 12 -22.16 4.33 6.46
CA ALA A 12 -21.32 4.51 7.64
C ALA A 12 -21.95 5.47 8.65
N ARG A 13 -22.54 6.58 8.17
CA ARG A 13 -23.22 7.56 9.03
C ARG A 13 -24.46 6.97 9.67
N GLU A 14 -25.29 6.26 8.90
CA GLU A 14 -26.52 5.66 9.42
C GLU A 14 -26.22 4.53 10.41
N ALA A 15 -25.23 3.66 10.12
CA ALA A 15 -24.78 2.64 11.05
C ALA A 15 -24.26 3.25 12.35
N ALA A 16 -23.45 4.31 12.29
CA ALA A 16 -22.97 5.00 13.49
C ALA A 16 -24.12 5.60 14.31
N ARG A 17 -25.09 6.25 13.65
CA ARG A 17 -26.28 6.84 14.30
C ARG A 17 -27.13 5.80 15.01
N ALA A 18 -27.31 4.61 14.43
CA ALA A 18 -28.02 3.50 15.06
C ALA A 18 -27.37 3.05 16.38
N HIS A 19 -26.06 3.24 16.51
CA HIS A 19 -25.31 3.00 17.75
C HIS A 19 -25.17 4.24 18.65
N GLY A 20 -25.82 5.35 18.30
CA GLY A 20 -25.73 6.62 19.02
C GLY A 20 -24.36 7.26 18.93
N LEU A 21 -23.64 7.09 17.82
CA LEU A 21 -22.31 7.64 17.57
C LEU A 21 -22.36 8.78 16.55
N LEU A 22 -21.38 9.68 16.62
CA LEU A 22 -21.24 10.82 15.71
C LEU A 22 -20.06 10.58 14.78
N VAL A 23 -20.23 10.76 13.47
CA VAL A 23 -19.18 10.56 12.47
C VAL A 23 -18.57 11.90 12.07
N ARG A 24 -17.24 11.97 12.01
CA ARG A 24 -16.50 13.15 11.55
C ARG A 24 -15.33 12.74 10.65
N ALA A 25 -15.17 13.45 9.54
CA ALA A 25 -13.92 13.42 8.77
C ALA A 25 -12.99 14.51 9.32
N PRO A 26 -11.75 14.19 9.74
CA PRO A 26 -10.81 15.20 10.23
C PRO A 26 -10.18 16.04 9.12
N ASP A 27 -10.10 15.49 7.91
CA ASP A 27 -9.45 16.06 6.72
C ASP A 27 -10.39 16.95 5.90
N ARG A 28 -11.70 16.85 6.10
CA ARG A 28 -12.70 17.59 5.34
C ARG A 28 -13.96 17.87 6.15
N PRO A 29 -14.63 19.01 5.93
CA PRO A 29 -15.83 19.38 6.68
C PRO A 29 -17.06 18.55 6.31
N ASP A 30 -17.12 18.02 5.09
CA ASP A 30 -18.19 17.15 4.60
C ASP A 30 -17.63 16.08 3.64
N PHE A 31 -18.39 15.01 3.41
CA PHE A 31 -18.02 13.90 2.54
C PHE A 31 -19.13 13.59 1.53
N ALA A 32 -18.75 13.20 0.31
CA ALA A 32 -19.69 12.87 -0.74
C ALA A 32 -20.34 11.49 -0.50
N VAL A 33 -21.53 11.30 -1.06
CA VAL A 33 -22.28 10.03 -0.97
C VAL A 33 -21.50 8.85 -1.56
N VAL A 34 -20.63 9.13 -2.54
CA VAL A 34 -19.85 8.12 -3.29
C VAL A 34 -18.56 7.70 -2.59
N ASP A 35 -18.22 8.30 -1.45
CA ASP A 35 -16.96 8.05 -0.77
C ASP A 35 -17.03 6.77 0.07
N TYR A 36 -15.95 5.98 0.07
CA TYR A 36 -15.86 4.78 0.90
C TYR A 36 -14.96 5.01 2.10
N VAL A 37 -15.37 4.51 3.27
CA VAL A 37 -14.56 4.58 4.49
C VAL A 37 -13.39 3.62 4.38
N VAL A 38 -12.17 4.13 4.27
CA VAL A 38 -10.94 3.32 4.20
C VAL A 38 -10.25 3.16 5.56
N ARG A 39 -10.55 4.04 6.51
CA ARG A 39 -10.02 3.98 7.87
C ARG A 39 -11.03 4.52 8.86
N GLN A 40 -11.00 3.99 10.07
CA GLN A 40 -11.76 4.54 11.19
C GLN A 40 -10.94 4.55 12.49
N TYR A 41 -11.33 5.42 13.41
CA TYR A 41 -10.89 5.42 14.79
C TYR A 41 -12.04 5.91 15.71
N PRO A 42 -12.34 5.24 16.83
CA PRO A 42 -11.72 4.02 17.35
C PRO A 42 -11.86 2.79 16.44
N GLN A 43 -11.06 1.75 16.68
CA GLN A 43 -11.10 0.52 15.89
C GLN A 43 -12.44 -0.22 16.09
N PRO A 44 -12.93 -0.97 15.09
CA PRO A 44 -14.10 -1.82 15.25
C PRO A 44 -13.98 -2.72 16.49
N GLY A 45 -15.08 -2.91 17.22
CA GLY A 45 -15.10 -3.68 18.46
C GLY A 45 -14.62 -2.93 19.71
N ALA A 46 -13.98 -1.77 19.59
CA ALA A 46 -13.62 -0.95 20.75
C ALA A 46 -14.85 -0.59 21.61
N GLU A 47 -14.65 -0.57 22.92
CA GLU A 47 -15.64 -0.08 23.88
C GLU A 47 -15.55 1.44 23.98
N VAL A 48 -16.68 2.10 23.77
CA VAL A 48 -16.79 3.57 23.80
C VAL A 48 -18.10 3.97 24.47
N PRO A 49 -18.14 5.11 25.17
CA PRO A 49 -19.39 5.69 25.65
C PRO A 49 -20.36 5.99 24.50
N ARG A 50 -21.66 6.05 24.80
CA ARG A 50 -22.65 6.58 23.85
C ARG A 50 -22.35 8.05 23.52
N ALA A 51 -22.77 8.50 22.34
CA ALA A 51 -22.49 9.83 21.79
C ALA A 51 -21.00 10.13 21.56
N SER A 52 -20.14 9.10 21.54
CA SER A 52 -18.72 9.27 21.18
C SER A 52 -18.54 9.65 19.72
N MET A 53 -17.49 10.42 19.46
CA MET A 53 -17.06 10.78 18.11
C MET A 53 -16.26 9.64 17.47
N VAL A 54 -16.59 9.32 16.23
CA VAL A 54 -15.89 8.39 15.36
C VAL A 54 -15.26 9.18 14.23
N TYR A 55 -13.95 9.06 14.10
CA TYR A 55 -13.20 9.63 13.00
C TYR A 55 -13.11 8.62 11.87
N VAL A 56 -13.47 9.06 10.67
CA VAL A 56 -13.38 8.25 9.46
C VAL A 56 -12.56 8.99 8.41
N TRP A 57 -11.86 8.22 7.59
CA TRP A 57 -11.17 8.71 6.40
C TRP A 57 -11.71 7.99 5.20
N PHE A 58 -11.66 8.69 4.08
CA PHE A 58 -12.27 8.24 2.85
C PHE A 58 -11.27 8.18 1.71
N ASP A 59 -11.62 7.39 0.71
CA ASP A 59 -10.97 7.40 -0.59
C ASP A 59 -12.03 7.55 -1.68
N PHE A 60 -11.73 8.34 -2.70
CA PHE A 60 -12.61 8.51 -3.85
C PHE A 60 -12.46 7.25 -4.69
N GLY A 61 -13.53 6.45 -4.76
CA GLY A 61 -13.56 5.21 -5.53
C GLY A 61 -13.57 5.42 -7.06
N GLU A 62 -12.71 6.28 -7.59
CA GLU A 62 -12.46 6.38 -9.02
C GLU A 62 -11.18 5.59 -9.32
N GLY A 63 -11.23 4.68 -10.30
CA GLY A 63 -10.18 3.70 -10.58
C GLY A 63 -8.76 4.26 -10.71
N ASP A 64 -7.80 3.38 -10.41
CA ASP A 64 -6.34 3.56 -10.38
C ASP A 64 -5.73 4.24 -9.14
N GLY A 65 -5.23 3.41 -8.22
CA GLY A 65 -3.98 3.68 -7.52
C GLY A 65 -4.08 3.80 -6.00
N GLY A 66 -3.72 2.73 -5.28
CA GLY A 66 -3.37 2.90 -3.86
C GLY A 66 -3.57 1.72 -2.94
N GLY A 67 -3.92 0.54 -3.44
CA GLY A 67 -3.53 -0.70 -2.77
C GLY A 67 -2.01 -0.72 -2.71
N GLY A 68 -1.44 -0.16 -1.65
CA GLY A 68 0.00 -0.05 -1.45
C GLY A 68 0.62 -1.43 -1.35
N VAL A 69 0.92 -2.04 -2.51
CA VAL A 69 2.00 -3.00 -2.61
C VAL A 69 3.24 -2.20 -2.24
N ARG A 70 3.69 -2.34 -0.99
CA ARG A 70 5.10 -2.13 -0.73
C ARG A 70 5.78 -3.19 -1.56
N GLU A 71 6.41 -2.79 -2.65
CA GLU A 71 7.33 -3.69 -3.34
C GLU A 71 8.20 -4.32 -2.25
N PRO A 72 8.22 -5.67 -2.14
CA PRO A 72 9.17 -6.32 -1.26
C PRO A 72 10.53 -5.76 -1.65
N LEU A 73 11.18 -5.05 -0.74
CA LEU A 73 12.53 -4.54 -0.95
C LEU A 73 13.36 -5.72 -1.42
N VAL A 74 13.64 -5.77 -2.73
CA VAL A 74 14.53 -6.77 -3.29
C VAL A 74 15.84 -6.56 -2.52
N PRO A 75 16.33 -7.54 -1.75
CA PRO A 75 17.59 -7.36 -1.05
C PRO A 75 18.61 -7.03 -2.14
N ARG A 76 19.17 -5.80 -2.07
CA ARG A 76 20.27 -5.38 -2.93
C ARG A 76 21.32 -6.47 -2.78
N GLY A 77 21.50 -7.27 -3.83
CA GLY A 77 22.57 -8.25 -3.88
C GLY A 77 23.88 -7.53 -3.54
N PRO A 78 24.76 -8.15 -2.74
CA PRO A 78 26.02 -7.52 -2.39
C PRO A 78 26.78 -7.17 -3.67
N THR A 79 27.04 -5.88 -3.87
CA THR A 79 28.01 -5.40 -4.85
C THR A 79 29.40 -5.81 -4.34
N GLY A 80 29.75 -7.06 -4.58
CA GLY A 80 31.02 -7.66 -4.21
C GLY A 80 31.65 -8.29 -5.44
N GLY A 81 32.36 -7.47 -6.22
CA GLY A 81 33.20 -7.99 -7.30
C GLY A 81 34.33 -8.82 -6.71
N ALA A 82 34.33 -10.11 -7.00
CA ALA A 82 35.47 -10.98 -6.79
C ALA A 82 35.35 -12.23 -7.67
N GLN A 83 35.91 -12.18 -8.88
CA GLN A 83 36.69 -13.29 -9.44
C GLN A 83 37.78 -12.70 -10.33
N ARG A 84 38.97 -12.54 -9.74
CA ARG A 84 40.21 -12.60 -10.49
C ARG A 84 40.52 -14.07 -10.70
N GLU A 85 41.15 -14.37 -11.83
CA GLU A 85 41.73 -15.66 -12.24
C GLU A 85 40.78 -16.64 -12.94
N LEU A 86 40.74 -16.52 -14.27
CA LEU A 86 40.89 -17.68 -15.14
C LEU A 86 42.01 -17.35 -16.13
N ALA A 87 43.17 -18.00 -15.99
CA ALA A 87 44.18 -18.00 -17.02
C ALA A 87 43.57 -18.67 -18.25
N GLU A 88 43.52 -17.97 -19.39
CA GLU A 88 43.06 -18.51 -20.67
C GLU A 88 43.90 -19.75 -21.05
N PRO A 89 43.30 -20.93 -21.25
CA PRO A 89 43.95 -22.01 -21.97
C PRO A 89 43.17 -22.26 -23.25
N GLY A 90 43.67 -21.78 -24.40
CA GLY A 90 43.12 -22.19 -25.69
C GLY A 90 43.68 -21.42 -26.87
N GLY A 91 44.29 -22.12 -27.83
CA GLY A 91 44.83 -21.51 -29.04
C GLY A 91 45.84 -22.39 -29.78
N ASP A 92 45.44 -23.62 -30.06
CA ASP A 92 46.06 -24.66 -30.88
C ASP A 92 46.06 -24.30 -32.40
N PRO A 93 46.59 -25.13 -33.34
CA PRO A 93 47.87 -24.93 -34.03
C PRO A 93 47.75 -24.73 -35.58
N PHE A 94 48.88 -24.45 -36.25
CA PHE A 94 49.12 -24.40 -37.72
C PHE A 94 48.47 -23.23 -38.52
N ALA A 95 49.29 -22.26 -38.98
CA ALA A 95 49.89 -22.13 -40.33
C ALA A 95 49.02 -21.24 -41.26
N VAL A 96 49.48 -20.31 -42.13
CA VAL A 96 50.62 -20.23 -43.08
C VAL A 96 50.79 -18.75 -43.52
N ALA A 97 52.05 -18.34 -43.80
CA ALA A 97 52.60 -17.29 -44.72
C ALA A 97 51.89 -15.93 -44.92
N GLY A 98 52.56 -14.79 -45.09
CA GLY A 98 53.96 -14.42 -45.35
C GLY A 98 54.01 -12.99 -45.95
N SER A 99 55.22 -12.43 -46.05
CA SER A 99 55.61 -11.20 -46.79
C SER A 99 55.21 -9.87 -46.11
N LEU A 100 56.07 -8.84 -45.96
CA LEU A 100 57.29 -8.39 -46.66
C LEU A 100 58.35 -7.90 -45.66
#